data_AF-A0A917X671-F1
#
_entry.id   AF-A0A917X671-F1
#
_cell.length_a   1.000
_cell.length_b   1.000
_cell.length_c   1.000
_cell.angle_alpha   90.00
_cell.angle_beta   90.00
_cell.angle_gamma   90.00
#
_symmetry.space_group_name_H-M   'P 1'
#
loop_
_entity.id
_entity.type
_entity.pdbx_description
1 polymer ?
#
loop_
_entity_poly.entity_id
_entity_poly.type
_entity_poly.pdbx_seq_one_letter_code
_entity_poly.pdbx_strand_id
1 'polypeptide(L)'
;MSSGTSYDWAYEQERERQRQAELRAELERLRVRHRQLERLQNALATQGIRAARATVADVAQDASSAQLSIAVTEARTGLDALETRLESAVAERAQERAARWAATPAARTALPVEPSLGAALAEERAAAAAALARAAAELVEAEAARCADDERDGLTRLAERVGDLDAAQARRALTDLESRLSASIQRRRDSEAAEQVRTELLTLAGELPAQPRAALRRRIRQTLDPDLAGLGPEVRETVAEHRRRHARIEVTAQVLAALRAQGYELGESFEDLLADGRQVALLTSAKTPGYGVRLTIDPDRDRLQATTVRRDDVADDAGDEAAQRLHCADFDRVEADLATGGLLLRTVQRRPVRSQVATMPARHWLAADQTAATESAQAQEAEPQRRAAEHERQRQAARQTKGRTA
;
A
#
# COMPACT_ATOMS: atom_id res chain seq x y z
N MET A 1 24.65 -37.13 5.85
CA MET A 1 23.19 -37.33 5.91
C MET A 1 22.62 -36.47 7.03
N SER A 2 21.40 -35.95 6.87
CA SER A 2 20.69 -34.98 7.74
C SER A 2 20.78 -33.51 7.33
N SER A 3 20.14 -33.17 6.20
CA SER A 3 19.76 -31.79 5.83
C SER A 3 18.34 -31.71 5.24
N GLY A 4 17.56 -32.80 5.31
CA GLY A 4 16.21 -32.88 4.72
C GLY A 4 15.08 -32.47 5.67
N THR A 5 15.28 -32.55 6.99
CA THR A 5 14.20 -32.35 7.99
C THR A 5 13.90 -30.89 8.32
N SER A 6 14.83 -29.97 8.09
CA SER A 6 14.61 -28.53 8.35
C SER A 6 13.74 -27.85 7.29
N TYR A 7 13.69 -28.39 6.07
CA TYR A 7 12.93 -27.79 4.97
C TYR A 7 11.45 -28.18 5.03
N ASP A 8 11.16 -29.40 5.49
CA ASP A 8 9.78 -29.89 5.66
C ASP A 8 9.03 -29.15 6.77
N TRP A 9 9.68 -28.82 7.90
CA TRP A 9 9.02 -28.11 9.01
C TRP A 9 8.61 -26.68 8.65
N ALA A 10 9.45 -25.96 7.91
CA ALA A 10 9.12 -24.60 7.46
C ALA A 10 7.93 -24.59 6.48
N TYR A 11 7.83 -25.62 5.63
CA TYR A 11 6.74 -25.78 4.67
C TYR A 11 5.42 -26.17 5.36
N GLU A 12 5.47 -27.07 6.34
CA GLU A 12 4.30 -27.43 7.15
C GLU A 12 3.77 -26.24 7.97
N GLN A 13 4.67 -25.45 8.56
CA GLN A 13 4.28 -24.26 9.33
C GLN A 13 3.64 -23.18 8.44
N GLU A 14 4.13 -23.01 7.21
CA GLU A 14 3.54 -22.07 6.26
C GLU A 14 2.16 -22.54 5.76
N ARG A 15 2.00 -23.84 5.48
CA ARG A 15 0.69 -24.42 5.15
C ARG A 15 -0.33 -24.26 6.28
N GLU A 16 0.10 -24.46 7.52
CA GLU A 16 -0.78 -24.30 8.69
C GLU A 16 -1.20 -22.82 8.85
N ARG A 17 -0.29 -21.86 8.64
CA ARG A 17 -0.65 -20.43 8.63
C ARG A 17 -1.65 -20.07 7.53
N GLN A 18 -1.43 -20.59 6.32
CA GLN A 18 -2.36 -20.37 5.20
C GLN A 18 -3.75 -20.93 5.53
N ARG A 19 -3.81 -22.15 6.06
CA ARG A 19 -5.07 -22.79 6.46
C ARG A 19 -5.79 -22.01 7.58
N GLN A 20 -5.05 -21.49 8.55
CA GLN A 20 -5.61 -20.63 9.60
C GLN A 20 -6.15 -19.32 9.02
N ALA A 21 -5.44 -18.70 8.07
CA ALA A 21 -5.90 -17.47 7.41
C ALA A 21 -7.18 -17.71 6.60
N GLU A 22 -7.28 -18.81 5.86
CA GLU A 22 -8.47 -19.21 5.13
C GLU A 22 -9.68 -19.43 6.04
N LEU A 23 -9.52 -20.20 7.12
CA LEU A 23 -10.60 -20.48 8.07
C LEU A 23 -11.07 -19.20 8.79
N ARG A 24 -10.16 -18.26 9.09
CA ARG A 24 -10.52 -16.96 9.67
C ARG A 24 -11.28 -16.08 8.68
N ALA A 25 -10.83 -16.03 7.43
CA ALA A 25 -11.56 -15.32 6.38
C ALA A 25 -12.97 -15.90 6.20
N GLU A 26 -13.11 -17.22 6.34
CA GLU A 26 -14.41 -17.87 6.29
C GLU A 26 -15.31 -17.55 7.49
N LEU A 27 -14.77 -17.59 8.71
CA LEU A 27 -15.50 -17.15 9.91
C LEU A 27 -15.99 -15.71 9.79
N GLU A 28 -15.17 -14.80 9.23
CA GLU A 28 -15.61 -13.42 8.99
C GLU A 28 -16.76 -13.34 7.98
N ARG A 29 -16.73 -14.14 6.90
CA ARG A 29 -17.87 -14.23 5.96
C ARG A 29 -19.14 -14.72 6.68
N LEU A 30 -19.02 -15.73 7.54
CA LEU A 30 -20.14 -16.26 8.33
C LEU A 30 -20.64 -15.23 9.36
N ARG A 31 -19.75 -14.42 9.96
CA ARG A 31 -20.13 -13.30 10.85
C ARG A 31 -20.89 -12.21 10.10
N VAL A 32 -20.50 -11.88 8.87
CA VAL A 32 -21.24 -10.94 8.02
C VAL A 32 -22.62 -11.49 7.69
N ARG A 33 -22.71 -12.77 7.28
CA ARG A 33 -24.00 -13.45 7.01
C ARG A 33 -24.89 -13.48 8.27
N HIS A 34 -24.32 -13.75 9.44
CA HIS A 34 -25.04 -13.69 10.71
C HIS A 34 -25.66 -12.31 10.96
N ARG A 35 -24.89 -11.22 10.81
CA ARG A 35 -25.41 -9.84 10.98
C ARG A 35 -26.53 -9.52 9.98
N GLN A 36 -26.47 -10.06 8.76
CA GLN A 36 -27.54 -9.90 7.78
C GLN A 36 -28.82 -10.63 8.22
N LEU A 37 -28.70 -11.88 8.68
CA LEU A 37 -29.83 -12.64 9.22
C LEU A 37 -30.42 -12.01 10.48
N GLU A 38 -29.60 -11.44 11.36
CA GLU A 38 -30.08 -10.69 12.53
C GLU A 38 -30.88 -9.44 12.13
N ARG A 39 -30.44 -8.71 11.10
CA ARG A 39 -31.21 -7.56 10.57
C ARG A 39 -32.55 -8.01 10.01
N LEU A 40 -32.59 -9.11 9.26
CA LEU A 40 -33.83 -9.69 8.76
C LEU A 40 -34.73 -10.15 9.89
N GLN A 41 -34.20 -10.83 10.90
CA GLN A 41 -34.94 -11.25 12.08
C GLN A 41 -35.53 -10.05 12.84
N ASN A 42 -34.77 -8.97 13.01
CA ASN A 42 -35.27 -7.75 13.65
C ASN A 42 -36.38 -7.08 12.82
N ALA A 43 -36.24 -7.04 11.49
CA ALA A 43 -37.27 -6.53 10.59
C ALA A 43 -38.54 -7.41 10.60
N LEU A 44 -38.40 -8.73 10.73
CA LEU A 44 -39.52 -9.67 10.86
C LEU A 44 -40.16 -9.62 12.26
N ALA A 45 -39.39 -9.31 13.29
CA ALA A 45 -39.89 -9.14 14.66
C ALA A 45 -40.87 -7.96 14.79
N THR A 46 -40.68 -6.87 14.02
CA THR A 46 -41.67 -5.77 13.97
C THR A 46 -43.00 -6.22 13.35
N GLN A 47 -42.99 -7.28 12.54
CA GLN A 47 -44.17 -7.93 11.97
C GLN A 47 -44.74 -9.05 12.86
N GLY A 48 -44.20 -9.23 14.06
CA GLY A 48 -44.62 -10.23 15.05
C GLY A 48 -44.05 -11.63 14.85
N ILE A 49 -43.08 -11.81 13.94
CA ILE A 49 -42.42 -13.11 13.70
C ILE A 49 -41.17 -13.18 14.58
N ARG A 50 -41.14 -14.11 15.55
CA ARG A 50 -39.99 -14.30 16.44
C ARG A 50 -39.34 -15.66 16.18
N ALA A 51 -38.10 -15.64 15.67
CA ALA A 51 -37.25 -16.84 15.62
C ALA A 51 -36.25 -16.86 16.78
N ALA A 52 -35.70 -18.02 17.12
CA ALA A 52 -34.58 -18.14 18.06
C ALA A 52 -33.29 -17.61 17.42
N ARG A 53 -32.37 -17.03 18.21
CA ARG A 53 -31.10 -16.50 17.71
C ARG A 53 -30.09 -17.62 17.47
N ALA A 54 -29.26 -17.47 16.44
CA ALA A 54 -28.00 -18.21 16.34
C ALA A 54 -26.89 -17.38 17.00
N THR A 55 -25.80 -18.03 17.40
CA THR A 55 -24.61 -17.36 17.89
C THR A 55 -23.42 -17.89 17.10
N VAL A 56 -22.66 -16.99 16.49
CA VAL A 56 -21.34 -17.33 15.94
C VAL A 56 -20.32 -17.13 17.05
N ALA A 57 -19.59 -18.19 17.41
CA ALA A 57 -18.61 -18.15 18.49
C ALA A 57 -17.52 -17.09 18.22
N ASP A 58 -17.09 -16.41 19.28
CA ASP A 58 -15.89 -15.61 19.21
C ASP A 58 -14.68 -16.50 19.49
N VAL A 59 -13.75 -16.53 18.53
CA VAL A 59 -12.62 -17.45 18.55
C VAL A 59 -11.35 -16.64 18.82
N ALA A 60 -10.54 -17.10 19.78
CA ALA A 60 -9.31 -16.41 20.18
C ALA A 60 -8.31 -16.28 19.02
N GLN A 61 -7.48 -15.21 19.06
CA GLN A 61 -6.50 -14.90 18.00
C GLN A 61 -5.39 -15.95 17.86
N ASP A 62 -5.19 -16.81 18.85
CA ASP A 62 -4.21 -17.89 18.91
C ASP A 62 -4.84 -19.27 18.64
N ALA A 63 -6.12 -19.33 18.23
CA ALA A 63 -6.79 -20.59 17.94
C ALA A 63 -6.12 -21.35 16.78
N SER A 64 -5.93 -22.66 17.00
CA SER A 64 -5.41 -23.61 16.02
C SER A 64 -6.38 -23.84 14.85
N SER A 65 -5.90 -24.36 13.72
CA SER A 65 -6.76 -24.68 12.57
C SER A 65 -7.88 -25.66 12.91
N ALA A 66 -7.64 -26.61 13.82
CA ALA A 66 -8.66 -27.54 14.29
C ALA A 66 -9.80 -26.82 15.03
N GLN A 67 -9.46 -25.91 15.94
CA GLN A 67 -10.46 -25.10 16.68
C GLN A 67 -11.22 -24.17 15.72
N LEU A 68 -10.53 -23.55 14.77
CA LEU A 68 -11.16 -22.72 13.73
C LEU A 68 -12.11 -23.54 12.85
N SER A 69 -11.74 -24.78 12.46
CA SER A 69 -12.60 -25.63 11.63
C SER A 69 -13.88 -26.09 12.35
N ILE A 70 -13.80 -26.34 13.66
CA ILE A 70 -14.96 -26.66 14.49
C ILE A 70 -15.89 -25.44 14.53
N ALA A 71 -15.34 -24.26 14.84
CA ALA A 71 -16.11 -23.02 14.89
C ALA A 71 -16.78 -22.68 13.55
N VAL A 72 -16.09 -22.91 12.41
CA VAL A 72 -16.69 -22.75 11.07
C VAL A 72 -17.88 -23.69 10.88
N THR A 73 -17.72 -24.96 11.25
CA THR A 73 -18.76 -25.97 11.07
C THR A 73 -19.98 -25.68 11.96
N GLU A 74 -19.75 -25.30 13.22
CA GLU A 74 -20.81 -24.88 14.15
C GLU A 74 -21.52 -23.62 13.65
N ALA A 75 -20.78 -22.63 13.15
CA ALA A 75 -21.35 -21.41 12.60
C ALA A 75 -22.21 -21.69 11.35
N ARG A 76 -21.73 -22.52 10.41
CA ARG A 76 -22.49 -22.91 9.21
C ARG A 76 -23.80 -23.61 9.60
N THR A 77 -23.71 -24.65 10.43
CA THR A 77 -24.88 -25.42 10.86
C THR A 77 -25.89 -24.58 11.64
N GLY A 78 -25.41 -23.70 12.52
CA GLY A 78 -26.25 -22.76 13.28
C GLY A 78 -26.96 -21.74 12.38
N LEU A 79 -26.26 -21.18 11.39
CA LEU A 79 -26.81 -20.21 10.45
C LEU A 79 -27.82 -20.83 9.48
N ASP A 80 -27.52 -22.01 8.92
CA ASP A 80 -28.45 -22.69 8.02
C ASP A 80 -29.72 -23.11 8.78
N ALA A 81 -29.60 -23.58 10.03
CA ALA A 81 -30.75 -23.89 10.86
C ALA A 81 -31.57 -22.65 11.25
N LEU A 82 -30.94 -21.47 11.36
CA LEU A 82 -31.63 -20.20 11.58
C LEU A 82 -32.40 -19.77 10.34
N GLU A 83 -31.77 -19.87 9.17
CA GLU A 83 -32.38 -19.51 7.88
C GLU A 83 -33.62 -20.35 7.60
N THR A 84 -33.53 -21.68 7.70
CA THR A 84 -34.69 -22.58 7.52
C THR A 84 -35.83 -22.25 8.49
N ARG A 85 -35.51 -21.87 9.73
CA ARG A 85 -36.53 -21.46 10.72
C ARG A 85 -37.18 -20.12 10.36
N LEU A 86 -36.42 -19.15 9.87
CA LEU A 86 -36.95 -17.88 9.40
C LEU A 86 -37.87 -18.07 8.19
N GLU A 87 -37.45 -18.90 7.22
CA GLU A 87 -38.26 -19.26 6.05
C GLU A 87 -39.59 -19.92 6.46
N SER A 88 -39.52 -20.89 7.38
CA SER A 88 -40.70 -21.59 7.90
C SER A 88 -41.66 -20.62 8.61
N ALA A 89 -41.13 -19.73 9.46
CA ALA A 89 -41.95 -18.77 10.19
C ALA A 89 -42.61 -17.72 9.28
N VAL A 90 -41.93 -17.33 8.20
CA VAL A 90 -42.53 -16.47 7.16
C VAL A 90 -43.64 -17.20 6.41
N ALA A 91 -43.43 -18.47 6.05
CA ALA A 91 -44.42 -19.30 5.38
C ALA A 91 -45.68 -19.52 6.25
N GLU A 92 -45.51 -19.86 7.53
CA GLU A 92 -46.62 -19.99 8.49
C GLU A 92 -47.41 -18.68 8.60
N ARG A 93 -46.73 -17.53 8.73
CA ARG A 93 -47.40 -16.24 8.83
C ARG A 93 -48.15 -15.87 7.55
N ALA A 94 -47.62 -16.25 6.38
CA ALA A 94 -48.31 -16.07 5.11
C ALA A 94 -49.57 -16.94 5.03
N GLN A 95 -49.50 -18.20 5.49
CA GLN A 95 -50.65 -19.09 5.58
C GLN A 95 -51.70 -18.59 6.57
N GLU A 96 -51.32 -18.11 7.76
CA GLU A 96 -52.24 -17.51 8.72
C GLU A 96 -52.94 -16.27 8.17
N ARG A 97 -52.24 -15.44 7.41
CA ARG A 97 -52.86 -14.28 6.73
C ARG A 97 -53.85 -14.78 5.68
N ALA A 98 -53.45 -15.72 4.83
CA ALA A 98 -54.36 -16.30 3.83
C ALA A 98 -55.62 -16.92 4.48
N ALA A 99 -55.46 -17.65 5.58
CA ALA A 99 -56.55 -18.23 6.35
C ALA A 99 -57.44 -17.17 7.01
N ARG A 100 -56.87 -16.10 7.58
CA ARG A 100 -57.64 -14.97 8.12
C ARG A 100 -58.45 -14.24 7.05
N TRP A 101 -57.85 -14.03 5.88
CA TRP A 101 -58.54 -13.44 4.74
C TRP A 101 -59.68 -14.35 4.25
N ALA A 102 -59.47 -15.67 4.22
CA ALA A 102 -60.51 -16.64 3.88
C ALA A 102 -61.62 -16.78 4.95
N ALA A 103 -61.29 -16.57 6.24
CA ALA A 103 -62.20 -16.71 7.37
C ALA A 103 -62.94 -15.41 7.75
N THR A 104 -62.64 -14.28 7.09
CA THR A 104 -63.41 -13.05 7.28
C THR A 104 -64.81 -13.27 6.69
N PRO A 105 -65.88 -13.36 7.51
CA PRO A 105 -67.21 -13.49 6.96
C PRO A 105 -67.51 -12.19 6.21
N ALA A 106 -67.98 -12.29 4.95
CA ALA A 106 -68.61 -11.18 4.28
C ALA A 106 -69.79 -10.73 5.15
N ALA A 107 -69.58 -9.71 5.98
CA ALA A 107 -70.63 -9.14 6.79
C ALA A 107 -71.66 -8.57 5.81
N ARG A 108 -72.81 -9.26 5.71
CA ARG A 108 -74.04 -8.68 5.18
C ARG A 108 -74.51 -7.60 6.15
N THR A 109 -73.85 -6.46 6.11
CA THR A 109 -74.41 -5.21 6.60
C THR A 109 -75.56 -4.84 5.66
N ALA A 110 -76.75 -4.68 6.23
CA ALA A 110 -77.91 -4.16 5.53
C ALA A 110 -77.54 -2.82 4.90
N LEU A 111 -77.64 -2.74 3.57
CA LEU A 111 -77.25 -1.57 2.79
C LEU A 111 -78.34 -0.48 2.92
N PRO A 112 -78.03 0.72 3.41
CA PRO A 112 -78.62 1.91 2.86
C PRO A 112 -78.07 2.09 1.43
N VAL A 113 -78.97 2.14 0.45
CA VAL A 113 -78.78 2.48 -0.98
C VAL A 113 -77.31 2.64 -1.40
N GLU A 114 -76.69 1.54 -1.84
CA GLU A 114 -75.27 1.51 -2.19
C GLU A 114 -74.96 2.00 -3.62
N PRO A 115 -73.80 2.64 -3.83
CA PRO A 115 -73.13 2.65 -5.13
C PRO A 115 -72.79 1.20 -5.53
N SER A 116 -72.86 0.87 -6.82
CA SER A 116 -72.66 -0.51 -7.28
C SER A 116 -71.34 -1.12 -6.76
N LEU A 117 -71.30 -2.44 -6.52
CA LEU A 117 -70.10 -3.18 -6.09
C LEU A 117 -68.87 -2.94 -7.00
N GLY A 118 -69.10 -2.53 -8.25
CA GLY A 118 -68.05 -2.07 -9.18
C GLY A 118 -67.43 -0.71 -8.81
N ALA A 119 -68.19 0.21 -8.24
CA ALA A 119 -67.69 1.50 -7.76
C ALA A 119 -66.80 1.33 -6.53
N ALA A 120 -67.21 0.49 -5.56
CA ALA A 120 -66.42 0.20 -4.37
C ALA A 120 -65.06 -0.47 -4.73
N LEU A 121 -65.07 -1.45 -5.65
CA LEU A 121 -63.83 -2.07 -6.14
C LEU A 121 -62.96 -1.12 -6.97
N ALA A 122 -63.56 -0.17 -7.69
CA ALA A 122 -62.81 0.86 -8.43
C ALA A 122 -62.14 1.85 -7.48
N GLU A 123 -62.83 2.29 -6.42
CA GLU A 123 -62.25 3.13 -5.36
C GLU A 123 -61.11 2.42 -4.63
N GLU A 124 -61.26 1.14 -4.29
CA GLU A 124 -60.21 0.37 -3.63
C GLU A 124 -58.96 0.23 -4.52
N ARG A 125 -59.14 -0.01 -5.82
CA ARG A 125 -58.03 -0.05 -6.80
C ARG A 125 -57.36 1.31 -6.97
N ALA A 126 -58.13 2.40 -7.00
CA ALA A 126 -57.60 3.76 -7.07
C ALA A 126 -56.82 4.12 -5.81
N ALA A 127 -57.32 3.75 -4.62
CA ALA A 127 -56.63 3.94 -3.35
C ALA A 127 -55.32 3.14 -3.29
N ALA A 128 -55.32 1.90 -3.78
CA ALA A 128 -54.11 1.07 -3.87
C ALA A 128 -53.07 1.66 -4.82
N ALA A 129 -53.48 2.17 -5.99
CA ALA A 129 -52.58 2.85 -6.92
C ALA A 129 -51.99 4.13 -6.31
N ALA A 130 -52.81 4.96 -5.64
CA ALA A 130 -52.36 6.16 -4.95
C ALA A 130 -51.41 5.87 -3.77
N ALA A 131 -51.60 4.75 -3.06
CA ALA A 131 -50.67 4.30 -2.03
C ALA A 131 -49.30 3.89 -2.63
N LEU A 132 -49.30 3.19 -3.76
CA LEU A 132 -48.07 2.81 -4.47
C LEU A 132 -47.32 4.01 -5.04
N ALA A 133 -48.05 5.00 -5.57
CA ALA A 133 -47.47 6.24 -6.07
C ALA A 133 -46.77 7.04 -4.96
N ARG A 134 -47.41 7.14 -3.78
CA ARG A 134 -46.79 7.75 -2.59
C ARG A 134 -45.55 6.99 -2.14
N ALA A 135 -45.62 5.66 -2.08
CA ALA A 135 -44.47 4.82 -1.73
C ALA A 135 -43.29 5.01 -2.71
N ALA A 136 -43.57 5.13 -4.02
CA ALA A 136 -42.55 5.40 -5.02
C ALA A 136 -41.88 6.77 -4.84
N ALA A 137 -42.68 7.82 -4.57
CA ALA A 137 -42.17 9.16 -4.31
C ALA A 137 -41.33 9.22 -3.02
N GLU A 138 -41.84 8.65 -1.93
CA GLU A 138 -41.15 8.57 -0.63
C GLU A 138 -39.82 7.80 -0.75
N LEU A 139 -39.79 6.71 -1.52
CA LEU A 139 -38.58 5.93 -1.75
C LEU A 139 -37.49 6.75 -2.47
N VAL A 140 -37.87 7.46 -3.55
CA VAL A 140 -36.92 8.30 -4.27
C VAL A 140 -36.45 9.47 -3.41
N GLU A 141 -37.35 10.13 -2.67
CA GLU A 141 -36.99 11.23 -1.78
C GLU A 141 -36.01 10.78 -0.68
N ALA A 142 -36.27 9.63 -0.04
CA ALA A 142 -35.44 9.10 1.03
C ALA A 142 -34.03 8.71 0.57
N GLU A 143 -33.90 8.21 -0.67
CA GLU A 143 -32.64 7.65 -1.17
C GLU A 143 -31.95 8.51 -2.24
N ALA A 144 -32.57 9.60 -2.71
CA ALA A 144 -32.04 10.48 -3.75
C ALA A 144 -30.62 10.97 -3.41
N ALA A 145 -30.37 11.30 -2.15
CA ALA A 145 -29.07 11.76 -1.66
C ALA A 145 -27.95 10.71 -1.81
N ARG A 146 -28.28 9.43 -2.05
CA ARG A 146 -27.35 8.31 -2.19
C ARG A 146 -27.26 7.77 -3.62
N CYS A 147 -28.13 8.20 -4.52
CA CYS A 147 -28.08 7.88 -5.94
C CYS A 147 -26.99 8.70 -6.67
N ALA A 148 -26.58 8.21 -7.85
CA ALA A 148 -25.73 8.92 -8.79
C ALA A 148 -26.44 10.19 -9.30
N ASP A 149 -25.70 11.30 -9.41
CA ASP A 149 -26.27 12.62 -9.70
C ASP A 149 -27.01 12.67 -11.05
N ASP A 150 -26.50 11.97 -12.06
CA ASP A 150 -27.03 11.93 -13.42
C ASP A 150 -28.34 11.13 -13.57
N GLU A 151 -28.68 10.31 -12.56
CA GLU A 151 -29.86 9.43 -12.62
C GLU A 151 -31.04 9.91 -11.79
N ARG A 152 -30.83 10.89 -10.90
CA ARG A 152 -31.87 11.39 -9.99
C ARG A 152 -33.13 11.86 -10.72
N ASP A 153 -32.96 12.64 -11.78
CA ASP A 153 -34.07 13.16 -12.58
C ASP A 153 -34.82 12.05 -13.33
N GLY A 154 -34.11 10.97 -13.70
CA GLY A 154 -34.70 9.80 -14.34
C GLY A 154 -35.53 8.97 -13.36
N LEU A 155 -35.01 8.77 -12.15
CA LEU A 155 -35.68 8.04 -11.06
C LEU A 155 -36.92 8.80 -10.56
N THR A 156 -36.84 10.12 -10.45
CA THR A 156 -37.97 10.98 -10.06
C THR A 156 -39.11 10.89 -11.08
N ARG A 157 -38.80 11.02 -12.39
CA ARG A 157 -39.80 10.84 -13.46
C ARG A 157 -40.41 9.44 -13.48
N LEU A 158 -39.64 8.41 -13.12
CA LEU A 158 -40.13 7.04 -12.99
C LEU A 158 -41.12 6.91 -11.82
N ALA A 159 -40.85 7.54 -10.69
CA ALA A 159 -41.75 7.55 -9.53
C ALA A 159 -43.06 8.31 -9.83
N GLU A 160 -42.99 9.47 -10.50
CA GLU A 160 -44.18 10.22 -10.94
C GLU A 160 -45.09 9.36 -11.83
N ARG A 161 -44.50 8.64 -12.79
CA ARG A 161 -45.22 7.73 -13.68
C ARG A 161 -45.94 6.60 -12.96
N VAL A 162 -45.57 6.22 -11.74
CA VAL A 162 -46.29 5.19 -10.97
C VAL A 162 -47.70 5.67 -10.63
N GLY A 163 -47.91 6.98 -10.46
CA GLY A 163 -49.21 7.58 -10.18
C GLY A 163 -50.24 7.45 -11.31
N ASP A 164 -49.77 7.31 -12.54
CA ASP A 164 -50.62 7.21 -13.73
C ASP A 164 -51.01 5.76 -14.09
N LEU A 165 -50.50 4.77 -13.35
CA LEU A 165 -50.66 3.35 -13.66
C LEU A 165 -51.78 2.71 -12.83
N ASP A 166 -52.35 1.64 -13.36
CA ASP A 166 -53.22 0.76 -12.56
C ASP A 166 -52.42 0.06 -11.44
N ALA A 167 -53.10 -0.45 -10.42
CA ALA A 167 -52.44 -1.04 -9.26
C ALA A 167 -51.51 -2.23 -9.57
N ALA A 168 -51.76 -3.00 -10.64
CA ALA A 168 -50.90 -4.13 -11.01
C ALA A 168 -49.64 -3.65 -11.73
N GLN A 169 -49.78 -2.67 -12.63
CA GLN A 169 -48.69 -2.02 -13.32
C GLN A 169 -47.82 -1.20 -12.36
N ALA A 170 -48.44 -0.47 -11.43
CA ALA A 170 -47.77 0.32 -10.39
C ALA A 170 -46.87 -0.55 -9.50
N ARG A 171 -47.31 -1.76 -9.11
CA ARG A 171 -46.46 -2.71 -8.36
C ARG A 171 -45.22 -3.13 -9.14
N ARG A 172 -45.35 -3.44 -10.43
CA ARG A 172 -44.21 -3.82 -11.27
C ARG A 172 -43.26 -2.65 -11.47
N ALA A 173 -43.80 -1.45 -11.69
CA ALA A 173 -43.02 -0.23 -11.85
C ALA A 173 -42.26 0.12 -10.56
N LEU A 174 -42.86 -0.09 -9.38
CA LEU A 174 -42.19 0.09 -8.10
C LEU A 174 -41.00 -0.87 -7.93
N THR A 175 -41.15 -2.15 -8.28
CA THR A 175 -40.03 -3.12 -8.23
C THR A 175 -38.91 -2.77 -9.21
N ASP A 176 -39.23 -2.29 -10.43
CA ASP A 176 -38.21 -1.79 -11.37
C ASP A 176 -37.50 -0.55 -10.82
N LEU A 177 -38.24 0.38 -10.19
CA LEU A 177 -37.70 1.57 -9.54
C LEU A 177 -36.74 1.18 -8.40
N GLU A 178 -37.12 0.27 -7.51
CA GLU A 178 -36.27 -0.25 -6.42
C GLU A 178 -34.96 -0.86 -6.93
N SER A 179 -35.04 -1.65 -8.01
CA SER A 179 -33.88 -2.27 -8.65
C SER A 179 -32.92 -1.22 -9.23
N ARG A 180 -33.45 -0.24 -9.98
CA ARG A 180 -32.66 0.85 -10.57
C ARG A 180 -32.03 1.75 -9.52
N LEU A 181 -32.79 2.07 -8.47
CA LEU A 181 -32.30 2.87 -7.35
C LEU A 181 -31.15 2.16 -6.63
N SER A 182 -31.28 0.86 -6.37
CA SER A 182 -30.20 0.04 -5.82
C SER A 182 -28.95 0.03 -6.71
N ALA A 183 -29.13 -0.11 -8.03
CA ALA A 183 -28.03 -0.07 -9.00
C ALA A 183 -27.38 1.33 -9.11
N SER A 184 -28.16 2.40 -8.95
CA SER A 184 -27.66 3.78 -8.93
C SER A 184 -26.81 4.05 -7.68
N ILE A 185 -27.30 3.65 -6.51
CA ILE A 185 -26.57 3.74 -5.24
C ILE A 185 -25.27 2.95 -5.30
N GLN A 186 -25.31 1.73 -5.85
CA GLN A 186 -24.10 0.91 -5.98
C GLN A 186 -23.09 1.56 -6.92
N ARG A 187 -23.51 2.05 -8.08
CA ARG A 187 -22.61 2.76 -9.01
C ARG A 187 -21.97 3.99 -8.38
N ARG A 188 -22.72 4.78 -7.62
CA ARG A 188 -22.14 5.91 -6.89
C ARG A 188 -21.08 5.47 -5.89
N ARG A 189 -21.36 4.42 -5.10
CA ARG A 189 -20.37 3.87 -4.16
C ARG A 189 -19.11 3.37 -4.86
N ASP A 190 -19.27 2.70 -5.99
CA ASP A 190 -18.14 2.19 -6.78
C ASP A 190 -17.31 3.35 -7.35
N SER A 191 -17.96 4.43 -7.80
CA SER A 191 -17.30 5.65 -8.25
C SER A 191 -16.55 6.36 -7.11
N GLU A 192 -17.18 6.55 -5.95
CA GLU A 192 -16.54 7.15 -4.76
C GLU A 192 -15.33 6.32 -4.30
N ALA A 193 -15.46 4.98 -4.31
CA ALA A 193 -14.35 4.08 -3.99
C ALA A 193 -13.21 4.18 -5.01
N ALA A 194 -13.52 4.25 -6.31
CA ALA A 194 -12.53 4.42 -7.36
C ALA A 194 -11.80 5.78 -7.25
N GLU A 195 -12.50 6.87 -6.93
CA GLU A 195 -11.91 8.18 -6.68
C GLU A 195 -10.98 8.18 -5.47
N GLN A 196 -11.37 7.50 -4.39
CA GLN A 196 -10.52 7.32 -3.22
C GLN A 196 -9.22 6.59 -3.59
N VAL A 197 -9.33 5.44 -4.26
CA VAL A 197 -8.16 4.67 -4.73
C VAL A 197 -7.28 5.53 -5.65
N ARG A 198 -7.89 6.27 -6.58
CA ARG A 198 -7.15 7.17 -7.48
C ARG A 198 -6.36 8.22 -6.70
N THR A 199 -6.96 8.81 -5.67
CA THR A 199 -6.33 9.81 -4.81
C THR A 199 -5.16 9.20 -4.03
N GLU A 200 -5.33 8.01 -3.47
CA GLU A 200 -4.26 7.28 -2.78
C GLU A 200 -3.08 6.98 -3.72
N LEU A 201 -3.35 6.47 -4.92
CA LEU A 201 -2.30 6.16 -5.91
C LEU A 201 -1.58 7.41 -6.40
N LEU A 202 -2.30 8.51 -6.61
CA LEU A 202 -1.68 9.79 -7.00
C LEU A 202 -0.82 10.38 -5.88
N THR A 203 -1.21 10.16 -4.63
CA THR A 203 -0.43 10.57 -3.45
C THR A 203 0.86 9.77 -3.36
N LEU A 204 0.79 8.44 -3.46
CA LEU A 204 1.96 7.55 -3.49
C LEU A 204 2.91 7.90 -4.66
N ALA A 205 2.36 8.11 -5.86
CA ALA A 205 3.16 8.53 -7.02
C ALA A 205 3.85 9.89 -6.80
N GLY A 206 3.34 10.73 -5.90
CA GLY A 206 3.92 12.03 -5.54
C GLY A 206 5.33 11.93 -4.96
N GLU A 207 5.68 10.80 -4.35
CA GLU A 207 6.98 10.52 -3.74
C GLU A 207 8.08 10.19 -4.76
N LEU A 208 7.70 9.91 -6.01
CA LEU A 208 8.65 9.55 -7.05
C LEU A 208 9.34 10.80 -7.67
N PRO A 209 10.52 10.63 -8.28
CA PRO A 209 11.18 11.69 -9.05
C PRO A 209 10.31 12.17 -10.22
N ALA A 210 10.60 13.38 -10.73
CA ALA A 210 9.74 14.08 -11.68
C ALA A 210 9.31 13.25 -12.90
N GLN A 211 10.25 12.53 -13.53
CA GLN A 211 10.00 11.74 -14.75
C GLN A 211 9.12 10.49 -14.50
N PRO A 212 9.45 9.55 -13.58
CA PRO A 212 8.59 8.42 -13.27
C PRO A 212 7.25 8.84 -12.66
N ARG A 213 7.22 9.91 -11.85
CA ARG A 213 5.98 10.49 -11.33
C ARG A 213 5.04 10.93 -12.45
N ALA A 214 5.54 11.63 -13.46
CA ALA A 214 4.71 12.10 -14.57
C ALA A 214 4.12 10.93 -15.37
N ALA A 215 4.93 9.90 -15.65
CA ALA A 215 4.47 8.70 -16.36
C ALA A 215 3.39 7.95 -15.56
N LEU A 216 3.60 7.73 -14.26
CA LEU A 216 2.68 6.99 -13.41
C LEU A 216 1.37 7.76 -13.18
N ARG A 217 1.43 9.07 -12.95
CA ARG A 217 0.22 9.92 -12.82
C ARG A 217 -0.60 9.94 -14.11
N ARG A 218 0.05 9.96 -15.28
CA ARG A 218 -0.65 9.87 -16.56
C ARG A 218 -1.37 8.52 -16.69
N ARG A 219 -0.69 7.42 -16.35
CA ARG A 219 -1.28 6.08 -16.37
C ARG A 219 -2.49 5.97 -15.44
N ILE A 220 -2.36 6.38 -14.18
CA ILE A 220 -3.45 6.38 -13.19
C ILE A 220 -4.68 7.17 -13.70
N ARG A 221 -4.47 8.32 -14.36
CA ARG A 221 -5.58 9.13 -14.90
C ARG A 221 -6.26 8.52 -16.12
N GLN A 222 -5.54 7.70 -16.89
CA GLN A 222 -6.04 7.09 -18.11
C GLN A 222 -6.71 5.72 -17.85
N THR A 223 -6.47 5.12 -16.70
CA THR A 223 -7.08 3.85 -16.31
C THR A 223 -8.54 4.03 -15.91
N LEU A 224 -9.38 3.13 -16.39
CA LEU A 224 -10.80 3.10 -16.05
C LEU A 224 -10.99 2.68 -14.59
N ASP A 225 -12.03 3.20 -13.95
CA ASP A 225 -12.35 2.94 -12.54
C ASP A 225 -12.33 1.46 -12.12
N PRO A 226 -12.93 0.50 -12.87
CA PRO A 226 -12.88 -0.92 -12.49
C PRO A 226 -11.46 -1.50 -12.46
N ASP A 227 -10.53 -0.94 -13.23
CA ASP A 227 -9.17 -1.45 -13.38
C ASP A 227 -8.17 -0.77 -12.41
N LEU A 228 -8.56 0.33 -11.75
CA LEU A 228 -7.70 1.09 -10.84
C LEU A 228 -7.15 0.24 -9.69
N ALA A 229 -7.98 -0.67 -9.16
CA ALA A 229 -7.57 -1.56 -8.08
C ALA A 229 -6.37 -2.46 -8.48
N GLY A 230 -6.31 -2.85 -9.75
CA GLY A 230 -5.21 -3.67 -10.30
C GLY A 230 -3.87 -2.94 -10.39
N LEU A 231 -3.87 -1.60 -10.49
CA LEU A 231 -2.64 -0.79 -10.49
C LEU A 231 -2.02 -0.61 -9.10
N GLY A 232 -2.78 -0.84 -8.03
CA GLY A 232 -2.32 -0.62 -6.66
C GLY A 232 -1.01 -1.32 -6.30
N PRO A 233 -0.87 -2.64 -6.55
CA PRO A 233 0.38 -3.36 -6.32
C PRO A 233 1.58 -2.78 -7.09
N GLU A 234 1.40 -2.47 -8.37
CA GLU A 234 2.47 -1.94 -9.24
C GLU A 234 2.98 -0.57 -8.75
N VAL A 235 2.07 0.35 -8.42
CA VAL A 235 2.42 1.68 -7.88
C VAL A 235 3.18 1.53 -6.56
N ARG A 236 2.68 0.68 -5.66
CA ARG A 236 3.33 0.43 -4.35
C ARG A 236 4.72 -0.17 -4.50
N GLU A 237 4.89 -1.11 -5.41
CA GLU A 237 6.19 -1.73 -5.69
C GLU A 237 7.20 -0.71 -6.22
N THR A 238 6.79 0.11 -7.20
CA THR A 238 7.63 1.17 -7.78
C THR A 238 8.07 2.19 -6.71
N VAL A 239 7.14 2.63 -5.85
CA VAL A 239 7.43 3.54 -4.74
C VAL A 239 8.34 2.89 -3.70
N ALA A 240 8.10 1.62 -3.36
CA ALA A 240 8.95 0.89 -2.44
C ALA A 240 10.38 0.73 -2.97
N GLU A 241 10.55 0.45 -4.27
CA GLU A 241 11.86 0.39 -4.91
C GLU A 241 12.57 1.75 -4.87
N HIS A 242 11.85 2.83 -5.17
CA HIS A 242 12.40 4.18 -5.07
C HIS A 242 12.84 4.52 -3.64
N ARG A 243 11.99 4.26 -2.64
CA ARG A 243 12.31 4.48 -1.22
C ARG A 243 13.53 3.67 -0.80
N ARG A 244 13.64 2.40 -1.22
CA ARG A 244 14.83 1.57 -0.96
C ARG A 244 16.08 2.19 -1.57
N ARG A 245 16.02 2.64 -2.83
CA ARG A 245 17.15 3.31 -3.49
C ARG A 245 17.55 4.60 -2.77
N HIS A 246 16.59 5.42 -2.38
CA HIS A 246 16.86 6.68 -1.67
C HIS A 246 17.47 6.43 -0.29
N ALA A 247 16.88 5.53 0.50
CA ALA A 247 17.41 5.13 1.79
C ALA A 247 18.84 4.58 1.67
N ARG A 248 19.15 3.82 0.62
CA ARG A 248 20.53 3.33 0.36
C ARG A 248 21.51 4.48 0.13
N ILE A 249 21.14 5.48 -0.66
CA ILE A 249 22.00 6.66 -0.90
C ILE A 249 22.26 7.39 0.42
N GLU A 250 21.21 7.61 1.20
CA GLU A 250 21.30 8.30 2.50
C GLU A 250 22.17 7.54 3.51
N VAL A 251 21.91 6.23 3.70
CA VAL A 251 22.73 5.35 4.56
C VAL A 251 24.19 5.41 4.14
N THR A 252 24.45 5.32 2.84
CA THR A 252 25.84 5.32 2.36
C THR A 252 26.52 6.65 2.60
N ALA A 253 25.83 7.77 2.38
CA ALA A 253 26.35 9.10 2.67
C ALA A 253 26.72 9.25 4.16
N GLN A 254 25.90 8.70 5.06
CA GLN A 254 26.18 8.71 6.51
C GLN A 254 27.38 7.83 6.88
N VAL A 255 27.48 6.62 6.32
CA VAL A 255 28.65 5.73 6.49
C VAL A 255 29.93 6.43 6.03
N LEU A 256 29.88 7.13 4.90
CA LEU A 256 31.04 7.87 4.40
C LEU A 256 31.43 9.03 5.29
N ALA A 257 30.46 9.79 5.79
CA ALA A 257 30.72 10.87 6.72
C ALA A 257 31.41 10.34 7.99
N ALA A 258 30.96 9.21 8.53
CA ALA A 258 31.58 8.56 9.70
C ALA A 258 33.01 8.06 9.39
N LEU A 259 33.24 7.46 8.22
CA LEU A 259 34.58 7.02 7.82
C LEU A 259 35.55 8.18 7.63
N ARG A 260 35.11 9.27 6.98
CA ARG A 260 35.91 10.50 6.82
C ARG A 260 36.25 11.11 8.19
N ALA A 261 35.31 11.11 9.14
CA ALA A 261 35.54 11.59 10.51
C ALA A 261 36.64 10.80 11.26
N GLN A 262 36.81 9.51 10.95
CA GLN A 262 37.86 8.68 11.52
C GLN A 262 39.24 8.81 10.82
N GLY A 263 39.34 9.67 9.80
CA GLY A 263 40.57 9.93 9.06
C GLY A 263 40.85 8.93 7.93
N TYR A 264 39.80 8.30 7.38
CA TYR A 264 39.91 7.52 6.15
C TYR A 264 39.77 8.44 4.93
N GLU A 265 40.74 8.34 4.03
CA GLU A 265 40.71 8.97 2.72
C GLU A 265 40.12 8.01 1.69
N LEU A 266 39.18 8.52 0.90
CA LEU A 266 38.53 7.79 -0.18
C LEU A 266 39.27 8.07 -1.48
N GLY A 267 39.60 7.02 -2.24
CA GLY A 267 40.07 7.17 -3.63
C GLY A 267 39.10 7.99 -4.49
N GLU A 268 39.58 8.57 -5.60
CA GLU A 268 38.72 9.31 -6.53
C GLU A 268 37.44 8.50 -6.89
N SER A 269 36.33 9.25 -6.79
CA SER A 269 34.93 8.94 -7.08
C SER A 269 34.28 7.70 -6.45
N PHE A 270 34.38 7.57 -5.12
CA PHE A 270 33.41 6.75 -4.37
C PHE A 270 31.94 7.17 -4.59
N GLU A 271 31.69 8.47 -4.80
CA GLU A 271 30.34 9.00 -5.08
C GLU A 271 29.81 8.53 -6.45
N ASP A 272 30.66 8.37 -7.46
CA ASP A 272 30.27 7.81 -8.76
C ASP A 272 30.15 6.27 -8.72
N LEU A 273 30.97 5.58 -7.92
CA LEU A 273 30.90 4.13 -7.74
C LEU A 273 29.57 3.67 -7.11
N LEU A 274 28.98 4.50 -6.24
CA LEU A 274 27.65 4.27 -5.66
C LEU A 274 26.51 4.53 -6.65
N ALA A 275 26.68 5.47 -7.58
CA ALA A 275 25.69 5.77 -8.59
C ALA A 275 25.55 4.63 -9.62
N ASP A 276 26.67 3.96 -9.94
CA ASP A 276 26.77 2.90 -10.95
C ASP A 276 26.71 1.46 -10.40
N GLY A 277 26.45 1.29 -9.09
CA GLY A 277 26.30 -0.03 -8.47
C GLY A 277 27.61 -0.84 -8.38
N ARG A 278 28.78 -0.19 -8.48
CA ARG A 278 30.07 -0.86 -8.28
C ARG A 278 30.36 -1.02 -6.80
N GLN A 279 30.61 -2.26 -6.42
CA GLN A 279 30.49 -2.75 -5.05
C GLN A 279 31.75 -2.55 -4.19
N VAL A 280 32.88 -2.07 -4.71
CA VAL A 280 34.17 -2.13 -3.99
C VAL A 280 34.92 -0.80 -4.01
N ALA A 281 35.39 -0.35 -2.86
CA ALA A 281 36.31 0.79 -2.74
C ALA A 281 37.47 0.51 -1.80
N LEU A 282 38.56 1.26 -1.98
CA LEU A 282 39.69 1.27 -1.07
C LEU A 282 39.66 2.53 -0.22
N LEU A 283 39.77 2.34 1.09
CA LEU A 283 39.98 3.39 2.07
C LEU A 283 41.43 3.33 2.54
N THR A 284 42.13 4.46 2.49
CA THR A 284 43.48 4.57 3.07
C THR A 284 43.41 5.35 4.38
N SER A 285 44.29 5.04 5.33
CA SER A 285 44.38 5.78 6.59
C SER A 285 45.82 6.18 6.85
N ALA A 286 46.03 7.43 7.28
CA ALA A 286 47.34 7.92 7.69
C ALA A 286 47.90 7.16 8.91
N LYS A 287 47.03 6.51 9.71
CA LYS A 287 47.43 5.76 10.92
C LYS A 287 48.18 4.46 10.60
N THR A 288 47.98 3.88 9.41
CA THR A 288 48.56 2.60 9.00
C THR A 288 49.12 2.70 7.58
N PRO A 289 50.28 3.34 7.39
CA PRO A 289 50.92 3.43 6.08
C PRO A 289 51.15 2.04 5.49
N GLY A 290 50.76 1.82 4.23
CA GLY A 290 50.86 0.52 3.56
C GLY A 290 49.69 -0.45 3.82
N TYR A 291 48.74 -0.08 4.69
CA TYR A 291 47.50 -0.82 4.95
C TYR A 291 46.26 0.04 4.66
N GLY A 292 45.21 -0.62 4.22
CA GLY A 292 43.99 0.01 3.75
C GLY A 292 42.82 -0.92 3.96
N VAL A 293 41.61 -0.40 3.78
CA VAL A 293 40.39 -1.15 3.97
C VAL A 293 39.65 -1.22 2.66
N ARG A 294 39.50 -2.44 2.14
CA ARG A 294 38.61 -2.73 1.04
C ARG A 294 37.18 -2.80 1.59
N LEU A 295 36.40 -1.79 1.27
CA LEU A 295 34.98 -1.72 1.57
C LEU A 295 34.20 -2.37 0.43
N THR A 296 33.32 -3.31 0.75
CA THR A 296 32.38 -3.92 -0.18
C THR A 296 30.95 -3.66 0.28
N ILE A 297 30.13 -3.09 -0.60
CA ILE A 297 28.71 -2.84 -0.34
C ILE A 297 27.92 -3.77 -1.26
N ASP A 298 27.16 -4.68 -0.65
CA ASP A 298 26.19 -5.55 -1.32
C ASP A 298 24.80 -4.93 -1.08
N PRO A 299 24.30 -4.12 -2.03
CA PRO A 299 23.03 -3.43 -1.85
C PRO A 299 21.84 -4.39 -1.88
N ASP A 300 21.93 -5.54 -2.54
CA ASP A 300 20.81 -6.48 -2.64
C ASP A 300 20.59 -7.24 -1.33
N ARG A 301 21.65 -7.37 -0.53
CA ARG A 301 21.61 -8.02 0.79
C ARG A 301 21.70 -7.03 1.95
N ASP A 302 21.60 -5.72 1.67
CA ASP A 302 21.77 -4.63 2.64
C ASP A 302 22.99 -4.87 3.56
N ARG A 303 24.12 -5.29 2.96
CA ARG A 303 25.30 -5.74 3.69
C ARG A 303 26.52 -4.90 3.33
N LEU A 304 27.23 -4.45 4.35
CA LEU A 304 28.54 -3.82 4.24
C LEU A 304 29.60 -4.77 4.78
N GLN A 305 30.69 -4.94 4.03
CA GLN A 305 31.83 -5.74 4.43
C GLN A 305 33.11 -4.92 4.30
N ALA A 306 33.83 -4.76 5.40
CA ALA A 306 35.15 -4.16 5.42
C ALA A 306 36.21 -5.25 5.53
N THR A 307 37.26 -5.19 4.70
CA THR A 307 38.38 -6.15 4.74
C THR A 307 39.70 -5.39 4.69
N THR A 308 40.55 -5.55 5.70
CA THR A 308 41.91 -5.01 5.67
C THR A 308 42.71 -5.65 4.55
N VAL A 309 43.43 -4.83 3.80
CA VAL A 309 44.33 -5.21 2.72
C VAL A 309 45.68 -4.51 2.90
N ARG A 310 46.75 -5.15 2.46
CA ARG A 310 48.11 -4.61 2.46
C ARG A 310 48.54 -4.25 1.03
N ARG A 311 49.33 -3.20 0.88
CA ARG A 311 49.95 -2.84 -0.40
C ARG A 311 50.97 -3.91 -0.79
N ASP A 312 51.00 -4.30 -2.06
CA ASP A 312 51.79 -5.44 -2.54
C ASP A 312 53.32 -5.22 -2.54
N ASP A 313 53.77 -3.98 -2.43
CA ASP A 313 55.19 -3.61 -2.30
C ASP A 313 55.68 -3.48 -0.84
N VAL A 314 54.79 -3.68 0.14
CA VAL A 314 55.15 -3.80 1.55
C VAL A 314 55.56 -5.26 1.82
N ALA A 315 56.86 -5.47 2.01
CA ALA A 315 57.46 -6.80 2.04
C ALA A 315 57.23 -7.59 3.36
N ASP A 316 56.80 -6.94 4.44
CA ASP A 316 56.71 -7.54 5.78
C ASP A 316 55.25 -7.78 6.22
N ASP A 317 54.95 -8.99 6.70
CA ASP A 317 53.66 -9.40 7.28
C ASP A 317 53.59 -9.24 8.80
N ALA A 318 54.69 -8.87 9.47
CA ALA A 318 54.72 -8.62 10.91
C ALA A 318 53.73 -7.52 11.37
N GLY A 319 53.32 -6.62 10.47
CA GLY A 319 52.37 -5.54 10.74
C GLY A 319 50.88 -5.92 10.54
N ASP A 320 50.58 -7.08 9.96
CA ASP A 320 49.23 -7.43 9.48
C ASP A 320 48.21 -7.54 10.62
N GLU A 321 48.61 -8.15 11.74
CA GLU A 321 47.74 -8.27 12.91
C GLU A 321 47.48 -6.92 13.58
N ALA A 322 48.52 -6.09 13.68
CA ALA A 322 48.42 -4.78 14.31
C ALA A 322 47.49 -3.85 13.51
N ALA A 323 47.64 -3.85 12.17
CA ALA A 323 46.76 -3.11 11.27
C ALA A 323 45.31 -3.58 11.36
N GLN A 324 45.06 -4.90 11.37
CA GLN A 324 43.71 -5.45 11.54
C GLN A 324 43.09 -5.02 12.89
N ARG A 325 43.83 -5.12 14.00
CA ARG A 325 43.33 -4.71 15.33
C ARG A 325 42.98 -3.23 15.36
N LEU A 326 43.81 -2.38 14.76
CA LEU A 326 43.55 -0.93 14.71
C LEU A 326 42.31 -0.62 13.87
N HIS A 327 42.19 -1.19 12.67
CA HIS A 327 41.01 -0.99 11.84
C HIS A 327 39.74 -1.52 12.51
N CYS A 328 39.78 -2.68 13.18
CA CYS A 328 38.65 -3.16 13.96
C CYS A 328 38.23 -2.13 15.03
N ALA A 329 39.16 -1.60 15.82
CA ALA A 329 38.85 -0.58 16.82
C ALA A 329 38.28 0.72 16.22
N ASP A 330 38.73 1.13 15.03
CA ASP A 330 38.17 2.28 14.31
C ASP A 330 36.74 1.99 13.83
N PHE A 331 36.46 0.77 13.33
CA PHE A 331 35.11 0.38 12.91
C PHE A 331 34.13 0.28 14.08
N ASP A 332 34.60 -0.03 15.28
CA ASP A 332 33.77 0.01 16.50
C ASP A 332 33.28 1.43 16.80
N ARG A 333 34.12 2.43 16.52
CA ARG A 333 33.75 3.84 16.67
C ARG A 333 32.79 4.28 15.57
N VAL A 334 33.04 3.88 14.32
CA VAL A 334 32.11 4.11 13.21
C VAL A 334 30.74 3.52 13.50
N GLU A 335 30.69 2.30 14.03
CA GLU A 335 29.45 1.64 14.47
C GLU A 335 28.71 2.49 15.52
N ALA A 336 29.41 2.99 16.53
CA ALA A 336 28.82 3.86 17.56
C ALA A 336 28.34 5.21 17.00
N ASP A 337 29.09 5.82 16.09
CA ASP A 337 28.74 7.08 15.43
C ASP A 337 27.47 6.90 14.57
N LEU A 338 27.38 5.80 13.82
CA LEU A 338 26.20 5.47 13.00
C LEU A 338 24.96 5.21 13.87
N ALA A 339 25.13 4.48 14.98
CA ALA A 339 24.04 4.25 15.93
C ALA A 339 23.51 5.56 16.53
N THR A 340 24.41 6.49 16.86
CA THR A 340 24.05 7.83 17.34
C THR A 340 23.33 8.66 16.27
N GLY A 341 23.70 8.48 15.00
CA GLY A 341 23.02 9.05 13.83
C GLY A 341 21.66 8.42 13.49
N GLY A 342 21.20 7.42 14.27
CA GLY A 342 19.92 6.75 14.07
C GLY A 342 19.96 5.55 13.10
N LEU A 343 21.14 5.16 12.61
CA LEU A 343 21.32 3.96 11.80
C LEU A 343 21.57 2.74 12.68
N LEU A 344 20.60 1.83 12.70
CA LEU A 344 20.70 0.58 13.45
C LEU A 344 21.31 -0.53 12.58
N LEU A 345 22.53 -0.93 12.92
CA LEU A 345 23.16 -2.12 12.36
C LEU A 345 22.54 -3.36 13.01
N ARG A 346 21.79 -4.15 12.24
CA ARG A 346 21.09 -5.35 12.75
C ARG A 346 22.05 -6.45 13.21
N THR A 347 23.11 -6.67 12.45
CA THR A 347 24.07 -7.75 12.70
C THR A 347 25.47 -7.28 12.34
N VAL A 348 26.37 -7.28 13.32
CA VAL A 348 27.80 -7.01 13.11
C VAL A 348 28.57 -8.30 13.29
N GLN A 349 29.21 -8.77 12.21
CA GLN A 349 30.03 -9.98 12.23
C GLN A 349 31.50 -9.62 12.12
N ARG A 350 32.25 -9.85 13.19
CA ARG A 350 33.70 -9.68 13.21
C ARG A 350 34.36 -11.02 12.94
N ARG A 351 35.28 -11.05 11.97
CA ARG A 351 36.14 -12.21 11.76
C ARG A 351 37.35 -12.11 12.70
N PRO A 352 37.87 -13.25 13.20
CA PRO A 352 39.08 -13.22 14.01
C PRO A 352 40.24 -12.65 13.20
N VAL A 353 41.12 -11.91 13.90
CA VAL A 353 42.36 -11.38 13.33
C VAL A 353 43.21 -12.54 12.81
N ARG A 354 43.77 -12.38 11.61
CA ARG A 354 44.63 -13.36 10.95
C ARG A 354 46.06 -12.88 10.93
N SER A 355 47.01 -13.81 10.91
CA SER A 355 48.44 -13.50 10.76
C SER A 355 48.80 -12.90 9.40
N GLN A 356 47.93 -13.02 8.39
CA GLN A 356 48.15 -12.49 7.05
C GLN A 356 46.88 -11.83 6.50
N VAL A 357 47.04 -10.66 5.88
CA VAL A 357 45.97 -9.98 5.11
C VAL A 357 46.11 -10.23 3.61
N ALA A 358 45.02 -10.00 2.88
CA ALA A 358 45.07 -10.01 1.42
C ALA A 358 45.93 -8.85 0.92
N THR A 359 46.75 -9.08 -0.10
CA THR A 359 47.52 -8.03 -0.77
C THR A 359 46.69 -7.40 -1.90
N MET A 360 46.95 -6.12 -2.17
CA MET A 360 46.32 -5.40 -3.27
C MET A 360 47.34 -4.58 -4.06
N PRO A 361 47.30 -4.63 -5.41
CA PRO A 361 48.30 -3.96 -6.25
C PRO A 361 48.42 -2.46 -5.98
N ALA A 362 49.65 -1.94 -5.92
CA ALA A 362 49.97 -0.54 -5.64
C ALA A 362 49.21 0.46 -6.54
N ARG A 363 48.89 0.09 -7.79
CA ARG A 363 48.07 0.89 -8.72
C ARG A 363 46.65 1.23 -8.23
N HIS A 364 46.14 0.50 -7.22
CA HIS A 364 44.83 0.75 -6.62
C HIS A 364 44.90 1.63 -5.37
N TRP A 365 46.10 1.96 -4.91
CA TRP A 365 46.32 2.83 -3.76
C TRP A 365 46.43 4.27 -4.24
N LEU A 366 45.73 5.17 -3.57
CA LEU A 366 45.89 6.61 -3.76
C LEU A 366 47.38 6.95 -3.71
N ALA A 367 47.90 7.47 -4.81
CA ALA A 367 49.19 8.14 -4.77
C ALA A 367 48.97 9.48 -4.06
N ALA A 368 49.13 9.51 -2.74
CA ALA A 368 49.28 10.75 -1.98
C ALA A 368 50.39 11.66 -2.57
N ASP A 369 51.28 11.12 -3.41
CA ASP A 369 52.34 11.83 -4.12
C ASP A 369 51.93 12.46 -5.48
N GLN A 370 50.79 12.10 -6.08
CA GLN A 370 50.42 12.63 -7.41
C GLN A 370 49.72 13.99 -7.36
N THR A 371 49.04 14.35 -6.27
CA THR A 371 48.38 15.65 -6.13
C THR A 371 49.40 16.80 -6.09
N ALA A 372 50.52 16.64 -5.38
CA ALA A 372 51.57 17.66 -5.31
C ALA A 372 52.31 17.87 -6.65
N ALA A 373 52.51 16.78 -7.41
CA ALA A 373 53.14 16.84 -8.73
C ALA A 373 52.21 17.43 -9.80
N THR A 374 50.91 17.12 -9.74
CA THR A 374 49.93 17.60 -10.72
C THR A 374 49.48 19.04 -10.44
N GLU A 375 49.35 19.45 -9.17
CA GLU A 375 49.11 20.85 -8.81
C GLU A 375 50.33 21.74 -9.12
N SER A 376 51.56 21.24 -8.95
CA SER A 376 52.76 21.97 -9.37
C SER A 376 52.88 22.08 -10.89
N ALA A 377 52.50 21.03 -11.64
CA ALA A 377 52.49 21.06 -13.10
C ALA A 377 51.39 21.98 -13.66
N GLN A 378 50.18 21.94 -13.08
CA GLN A 378 49.08 22.83 -13.47
C GLN A 378 49.32 24.29 -13.03
N ALA A 379 49.98 24.52 -11.89
CA ALA A 379 50.41 25.86 -11.48
C ALA A 379 51.48 26.42 -12.43
N GLN A 380 52.41 25.58 -12.91
CA GLN A 380 53.42 25.97 -13.90
C GLN A 380 52.84 26.19 -15.31
N GLU A 381 51.80 25.45 -15.71
CA GLU A 381 51.11 25.67 -16.99
C GLU A 381 50.13 26.86 -16.97
N ALA A 382 49.53 27.18 -15.80
CA ALA A 382 48.60 28.30 -15.67
C ALA A 382 49.30 29.66 -15.53
N GLU A 383 50.58 29.71 -15.14
CA GLU A 383 51.34 30.95 -14.99
C GLU A 383 51.55 31.75 -16.29
N PRO A 384 51.91 31.15 -17.44
CA PRO A 384 51.97 31.89 -18.71
C PRO A 384 50.59 32.40 -19.17
N GLN A 385 49.51 31.66 -18.88
CA GLN A 385 48.14 32.09 -19.21
C GLN A 385 47.68 33.26 -18.34
N ARG A 386 48.03 33.26 -17.04
CA ARG A 386 47.76 34.38 -16.13
C ARG A 386 48.54 35.64 -16.53
N ARG A 387 49.81 35.49 -16.90
CA ARG A 387 50.63 36.60 -17.42
C ARG A 387 50.07 37.17 -18.72
N ALA A 388 49.58 36.33 -19.63
CA ALA A 388 48.94 36.78 -20.87
C ALA A 388 47.64 37.57 -20.61
N ALA A 389 46.78 37.06 -19.73
CA ALA A 389 45.53 37.73 -19.36
C ALA A 389 45.76 39.06 -18.63
N GLU A 390 46.78 39.15 -17.79
CA GLU A 390 47.16 40.40 -17.11
C GLU A 390 47.69 41.45 -18.10
N HIS A 391 48.50 41.02 -19.07
CA HIS A 391 49.02 41.90 -20.13
C HIS A 391 47.91 42.45 -21.04
N GLU A 392 46.84 41.67 -21.24
CA GLU A 392 45.66 42.11 -21.99
C GLU A 392 44.80 43.11 -21.20
N ARG A 393 44.63 42.89 -19.89
CA ARG A 393 43.97 43.87 -19.00
C ARG A 393 44.72 45.20 -18.96
N GLN A 394 46.05 45.17 -18.88
CA GLN A 394 46.87 46.40 -18.92
C GLN A 394 46.75 47.13 -20.26
N ARG A 395 46.69 46.41 -21.38
CA ARG A 395 46.42 47.01 -22.71
C ARG A 395 45.05 47.65 -22.81
N GLN A 396 44.02 47.03 -22.24
CA GLN A 396 42.67 47.60 -22.22
C GLN A 396 42.59 48.86 -21.35
N ALA A 397 43.23 48.86 -20.18
CA ALA A 397 43.32 50.05 -19.31
C ALA A 397 44.07 51.22 -19.99
N ALA A 398 45.15 50.93 -20.73
CA ALA A 398 45.89 51.95 -21.49
C ALA A 398 45.08 52.53 -22.67
N ARG A 399 44.18 51.73 -23.28
CA ARG A 399 43.27 52.21 -24.34
C ARG A 399 42.15 53.09 -23.79
N GLN A 400 41.61 52.75 -22.62
CA GLN A 400 40.56 53.57 -21.98
C GLN A 400 41.08 54.93 -21.48
N THR A 401 42.35 55.01 -21.09
CA THR A 401 42.97 56.28 -20.67
C THR A 401 43.35 57.18 -21.85
N LYS A 402 43.71 56.62 -23.02
CA LYS A 402 43.98 57.40 -24.24
C LYS A 402 42.74 57.91 -24.97
N GLY A 403 41.56 57.34 -24.73
CA GLY A 403 40.29 57.78 -25.33
C GLY A 403 39.60 58.95 -24.62
N ARG A 404 40.18 59.47 -23.52
CA ARG A 404 39.55 60.51 -22.69
C ARG A 404 40.15 61.91 -22.86
N THR A 405 41.10 62.08 -23.79
CA THR A 405 41.71 63.37 -24.14
C THR A 405 41.77 63.60 -25.66
N ALA A 406 40.67 63.29 -26.34
CA ALA A 406 40.41 63.74 -27.72
C ALA A 406 39.10 64.52 -27.73
#